data_AF-A0A5J5CZY2-F1
#
_entry.id   AF-A0A5J5CZY2-F1
#
_cell.length_a   1.000
_cell.length_b   1.000
_cell.length_c   1.000
_cell.angle_alpha   90.00
_cell.angle_beta   90.00
_cell.angle_gamma   90.00
#
_symmetry.space_group_name_H-M   'P 1'
#
loop_
_entity.id
_entity.type
_entity.pdbx_description
1 polymer ?
#
loop_
_entity_poly.entity_id
_entity_poly.type
_entity_poly.pdbx_seq_one_letter_code
_entity_poly.pdbx_strand_id
1 'polypeptide(L)'
;MSAGGRRMSRKVGLSANSSQFTLGGEPFRILGGSIHYFRVPRAYWRDRLMKMKACGINTLTTYVPWSLHQPERGVFNFHTQLDLIWLLRDGSMRLRTTHPGFAEAVNAFFDKLIPKVVPLQFKKGGPIIAMQVENGYGSFAKDDSYMLFIKEALESKGISELLLTSDNHNTIKPGGVDGAIRSLKLQKLNQRDIQDLSAIQPNSPILVMDYWTGGYDVWGDLHHVLPPEDYDAPLSESGEYTPKYHLLRDLLSRYNSGDSFPDMPALHYREAYESAITYLYLSLWDALSFTEGPIKSLKPISMENLPVNNMNGQSYGYTLYETTISSGGSLKSGDNVRDRALVFVDRSYIGLFKRQSLELAVPDGKGWEKGVVFVNGLNLGRYWSIGPQQALYLPALRGDLIGQAPFGNSHQCLALASARSITGRLAV
;
A
#
# COMPACT_ATOMS: atom_id res chain seq x y z
N MET A 1 -44.17 -12.41 -18.03
CA MET A 1 -44.48 -13.14 -16.79
C MET A 1 -43.33 -12.88 -15.82
N SER A 2 -43.58 -12.59 -14.54
CA SER A 2 -42.51 -12.33 -13.57
C SER A 2 -41.94 -13.63 -13.03
N ALA A 3 -40.63 -13.86 -13.22
CA ALA A 3 -39.94 -14.96 -12.54
C ALA A 3 -39.96 -14.71 -11.03
N GLY A 4 -40.62 -15.60 -10.29
CA GLY A 4 -40.79 -15.50 -8.84
C GLY A 4 -39.49 -15.83 -8.10
N GLY A 5 -38.55 -14.89 -8.04
CA GLY A 5 -37.28 -15.06 -7.35
C GLY A 5 -37.47 -15.46 -5.89
N ARG A 6 -37.15 -16.72 -5.56
CA ARG A 6 -37.30 -17.29 -4.21
C ARG A 6 -36.52 -16.43 -3.22
N ARG A 7 -37.22 -15.75 -2.31
CA ARG A 7 -36.63 -14.73 -1.42
C ARG A 7 -35.73 -15.38 -0.38
N MET A 8 -34.46 -15.54 -0.72
CA MET A 8 -33.40 -16.18 0.08
C MET A 8 -33.44 -15.74 1.55
N SER A 9 -33.37 -16.70 2.47
CA SER A 9 -33.48 -16.44 3.90
C SER A 9 -32.29 -15.65 4.41
N ARG A 10 -32.52 -14.42 4.87
CA ARG A 10 -31.49 -13.58 5.51
C ARG A 10 -31.36 -13.81 7.02
N LYS A 11 -31.91 -14.91 7.55
CA LYS A 11 -31.66 -15.34 8.93
C LYS A 11 -30.40 -16.21 9.07
N VAL A 12 -29.97 -16.85 7.99
CA VAL A 12 -28.74 -17.65 7.90
C VAL A 12 -27.79 -16.90 6.97
N GLY A 13 -26.53 -16.74 7.38
CA GLY A 13 -25.51 -16.07 6.57
C GLY A 13 -24.85 -17.04 5.59
N LEU A 14 -23.58 -16.78 5.27
CA LEU A 14 -22.71 -17.80 4.73
C LEU A 14 -22.40 -18.84 5.83
N SER A 15 -22.40 -20.12 5.47
CA SER A 15 -22.05 -21.24 6.34
C SER A 15 -21.08 -22.17 5.62
N ALA A 16 -20.15 -22.74 6.40
CA ALA A 16 -19.05 -23.58 5.95
C ALA A 16 -19.05 -24.97 6.62
N ASN A 17 -20.18 -25.37 7.21
CA ASN A 17 -20.30 -26.58 8.04
C ASN A 17 -20.50 -27.87 7.20
N SER A 18 -20.03 -27.89 5.95
CA SER A 18 -20.10 -29.04 5.03
C SER A 18 -19.01 -28.91 3.97
N SER A 19 -18.81 -29.89 3.09
CA SER A 19 -17.88 -29.78 1.96
C SER A 19 -18.23 -28.68 0.92
N GLN A 20 -19.38 -28.02 1.06
CA GLN A 20 -19.80 -26.88 0.25
C GLN A 20 -20.22 -25.69 1.13
N PHE A 21 -20.02 -24.47 0.62
CA PHE A 21 -20.63 -23.28 1.20
C PHE A 21 -22.15 -23.30 0.99
N THR A 22 -22.89 -22.77 1.97
CA THR A 22 -24.31 -22.44 1.81
C THR A 22 -24.56 -20.99 2.19
N LEU A 23 -25.47 -20.30 1.50
CA LEU A 23 -25.86 -18.92 1.77
C LEU A 23 -27.38 -18.84 1.93
N GLY A 24 -27.86 -18.39 3.08
CA GLY A 24 -29.29 -18.40 3.40
C GLY A 24 -29.91 -19.81 3.51
N GLY A 25 -29.07 -20.85 3.60
CA GLY A 25 -29.46 -22.26 3.63
C GLY A 25 -29.40 -23.00 2.28
N GLU A 26 -29.23 -22.28 1.16
CA GLU A 26 -29.11 -22.88 -0.18
C GLU A 26 -27.63 -23.04 -0.57
N PRO A 27 -27.23 -24.05 -1.39
CA PRO A 27 -25.85 -24.20 -1.87
C PRO A 27 -25.34 -22.96 -2.60
N PHE A 28 -24.11 -22.53 -2.28
CA PHE A 28 -23.51 -21.32 -2.83
C PHE A 28 -22.06 -21.59 -3.26
N ARG A 29 -21.68 -21.10 -4.46
CA ARG A 29 -20.30 -21.14 -4.94
C ARG A 29 -19.77 -19.72 -5.03
N ILE A 30 -18.78 -19.41 -4.20
CA ILE A 30 -18.06 -18.13 -4.26
C ILE A 30 -17.28 -18.09 -5.58
N LEU A 31 -17.69 -17.21 -6.49
CA LEU A 31 -16.91 -16.79 -7.66
C LEU A 31 -16.41 -15.38 -7.33
N GLY A 32 -15.26 -15.34 -6.67
CA GLY A 32 -14.68 -14.14 -6.08
C GLY A 32 -13.94 -13.25 -7.09
N GLY A 33 -13.90 -11.95 -6.81
CA GLY A 33 -13.03 -11.01 -7.51
C GLY A 33 -12.69 -9.82 -6.62
N SER A 34 -11.42 -9.46 -6.60
CA SER A 34 -10.90 -8.36 -5.78
C SER A 34 -11.03 -7.01 -6.49
N ILE A 35 -11.60 -6.01 -5.82
CA ILE A 35 -11.45 -4.60 -6.19
C ILE A 35 -11.06 -3.79 -4.96
N HIS A 36 -10.15 -2.83 -5.11
CA HIS A 36 -9.77 -1.93 -4.02
C HIS A 36 -10.40 -0.56 -4.31
N TYR A 37 -11.43 -0.19 -3.56
CA TYR A 37 -12.17 1.07 -3.76
C TYR A 37 -11.27 2.32 -3.65
N PHE A 38 -10.15 2.20 -2.95
CA PHE A 38 -9.12 3.22 -2.80
C PHE A 38 -8.11 3.28 -3.97
N ARG A 39 -8.10 2.30 -4.88
CA ARG A 39 -7.31 2.31 -6.13
C ARG A 39 -8.14 2.71 -7.37
N VAL A 40 -9.43 2.98 -7.21
CA VAL A 40 -10.34 3.33 -8.31
C VAL A 40 -11.07 4.63 -7.98
N PRO A 41 -11.07 5.66 -8.85
CA PRO A 41 -11.85 6.88 -8.63
C PRO A 41 -13.34 6.57 -8.43
N ARG A 42 -13.99 7.24 -7.46
CA ARG A 42 -15.36 6.91 -7.03
C ARG A 42 -16.41 6.95 -8.14
N ALA A 43 -16.24 7.82 -9.14
CA ALA A 43 -17.10 7.88 -10.33
C ALA A 43 -17.12 6.56 -11.13
N TYR A 44 -15.99 5.83 -11.15
CA TYR A 44 -15.83 4.60 -11.91
C TYR A 44 -16.21 3.32 -11.14
N TRP A 45 -16.48 3.37 -9.83
CA TRP A 45 -16.84 2.18 -9.05
C TRP A 45 -18.03 1.42 -9.67
N ARG A 46 -19.07 2.12 -10.14
CA ARG A 46 -20.23 1.48 -10.78
C ARG A 46 -19.85 0.74 -12.06
N ASP A 47 -19.00 1.33 -12.91
CA ASP A 47 -18.52 0.68 -14.12
C ASP A 47 -17.73 -0.60 -13.80
N ARG A 48 -16.71 -0.51 -12.94
CA ARG A 48 -15.88 -1.67 -12.59
C ARG A 48 -16.70 -2.80 -11.96
N LEU A 49 -17.65 -2.49 -11.06
CA LEU A 49 -18.54 -3.47 -10.45
C LEU A 49 -19.51 -4.11 -11.46
N MET A 50 -20.03 -3.34 -12.42
CA MET A 50 -20.85 -3.89 -13.51
C MET A 50 -20.03 -4.79 -14.44
N LYS A 51 -18.77 -4.45 -14.72
CA LYS A 51 -17.83 -5.30 -15.47
C LYS A 51 -17.50 -6.60 -14.73
N MET A 52 -17.27 -6.55 -13.42
CA MET A 52 -17.08 -7.77 -12.62
C MET A 52 -18.32 -8.67 -12.68
N LYS A 53 -19.53 -8.11 -12.49
CA LYS A 53 -20.79 -8.87 -12.62
C LYS A 53 -20.98 -9.44 -14.03
N ALA A 54 -20.63 -8.70 -15.07
CA ALA A 54 -20.66 -9.17 -16.46
C ALA A 54 -19.59 -10.25 -16.75
N CYS A 55 -18.49 -10.30 -16.01
CA CYS A 55 -17.50 -11.37 -16.10
C CYS A 55 -18.02 -12.71 -15.51
N GLY A 56 -19.10 -12.68 -14.71
CA GLY A 56 -19.59 -13.84 -13.97
C GLY A 56 -19.16 -13.89 -12.49
N ILE A 57 -18.44 -12.86 -12.02
CA ILE A 57 -18.05 -12.72 -10.61
C ILE A 57 -19.31 -12.42 -9.79
N ASN A 58 -19.57 -13.25 -8.78
CA ASN A 58 -20.76 -13.15 -7.92
C ASN A 58 -20.47 -12.60 -6.53
N THR A 59 -19.19 -12.60 -6.11
CA THR A 59 -18.75 -12.18 -4.78
C THR A 59 -17.61 -11.17 -4.91
N LEU A 60 -17.71 -10.05 -4.21
CA LEU A 60 -16.68 -9.01 -4.20
C LEU A 60 -15.80 -9.13 -2.95
N THR A 61 -14.48 -9.04 -3.13
CA THR A 61 -13.52 -8.86 -2.03
C THR A 61 -12.88 -7.47 -2.11
N THR A 62 -12.66 -6.85 -0.95
CA THR A 62 -11.88 -5.60 -0.80
C THR A 62 -11.24 -5.57 0.57
N TYR A 63 -9.99 -5.13 0.65
CA TYR A 63 -9.41 -4.70 1.92
C TYR A 63 -10.02 -3.36 2.36
N VAL A 64 -10.00 -3.09 3.67
CA VAL A 64 -10.19 -1.76 4.25
C VAL A 64 -8.81 -1.28 4.71
N PRO A 65 -8.19 -0.32 4.02
CA PRO A 65 -6.90 0.22 4.45
C PRO A 65 -7.13 1.12 5.67
N TRP A 66 -6.73 0.63 6.86
CA TRP A 66 -6.81 1.40 8.10
C TRP A 66 -6.18 2.78 7.92
N SER A 67 -5.01 2.82 7.26
CA SER A 67 -4.35 4.07 6.87
C SER A 67 -5.33 5.07 6.29
N LEU A 68 -5.89 4.83 5.11
CA LEU A 68 -6.70 5.83 4.41
C LEU A 68 -7.95 6.32 5.17
N HIS A 69 -8.29 5.70 6.32
CA HIS A 69 -9.36 6.07 7.22
C HIS A 69 -8.94 6.69 8.56
N GLN A 70 -7.64 6.70 8.93
CA GLN A 70 -7.17 7.29 10.19
C GLN A 70 -5.78 7.98 10.09
N PRO A 71 -5.67 9.11 9.36
CA PRO A 71 -4.41 9.80 9.06
C PRO A 71 -3.56 10.18 10.27
N GLU A 72 -4.24 10.62 11.32
CA GLU A 72 -3.67 11.17 12.54
C GLU A 72 -4.31 10.45 13.74
N ARG A 73 -3.66 10.48 14.90
CA ARG A 73 -4.18 9.76 16.08
C ARG A 73 -5.52 10.36 16.52
N GLY A 74 -6.59 9.56 16.45
CA GLY A 74 -7.96 9.99 16.78
C GLY A 74 -8.72 10.73 15.68
N VAL A 75 -8.10 11.07 14.54
CA VAL A 75 -8.78 11.72 13.41
C VAL A 75 -9.24 10.64 12.42
N PHE A 76 -10.55 10.53 12.20
CA PHE A 76 -11.13 9.48 11.34
C PHE A 76 -11.82 10.06 10.11
N ASN A 77 -11.52 9.51 8.93
CA ASN A 77 -12.03 10.02 7.66
C ASN A 77 -12.66 8.89 6.82
N PHE A 78 -13.94 9.03 6.49
CA PHE A 78 -14.69 8.08 5.67
C PHE A 78 -15.17 8.71 4.34
N HIS A 79 -14.51 9.80 3.92
CA HIS A 79 -14.91 10.61 2.77
C HIS A 79 -13.77 10.86 1.75
N THR A 80 -12.49 10.75 2.16
CA THR A 80 -11.30 10.80 1.28
C THR A 80 -10.28 9.70 1.63
N GLN A 81 -9.03 9.80 1.16
CA GLN A 81 -7.96 8.81 1.33
C GLN A 81 -6.73 9.39 2.08
N LEU A 82 -6.44 9.05 3.35
CA LEU A 82 -5.25 9.58 4.08
C LEU A 82 -4.72 8.69 5.25
N ASP A 83 -3.50 8.10 5.12
CA ASP A 83 -2.41 7.75 6.11
C ASP A 83 -2.52 6.98 7.48
N LEU A 84 -1.41 6.38 7.96
CA LEU A 84 -1.29 5.74 9.31
C LEU A 84 0.01 6.05 10.09
N ILE A 85 0.80 7.07 9.71
CA ILE A 85 2.18 7.24 10.20
C ILE A 85 2.36 7.27 11.73
N TRP A 86 1.36 7.74 12.48
CA TRP A 86 1.45 8.05 13.90
C TRP A 86 1.76 6.84 14.81
N LEU A 87 1.51 5.60 14.35
CA LEU A 87 1.86 4.37 15.08
C LEU A 87 3.38 4.15 15.20
N LEU A 88 4.18 4.67 14.25
CA LEU A 88 5.63 4.43 14.17
C LEU A 88 6.46 5.31 15.10
N ARG A 89 5.81 6.19 15.87
CA ARG A 89 6.45 7.16 16.78
C ARG A 89 6.77 6.59 18.16
N ASP A 90 6.08 5.52 18.55
CA ASP A 90 6.44 4.71 19.70
C ASP A 90 7.57 3.75 19.30
N GLY A 91 8.80 4.05 19.73
CA GLY A 91 9.98 3.21 19.47
C GLY A 91 9.95 1.83 20.13
N SER A 92 8.95 1.53 20.97
CA SER A 92 8.70 0.20 21.54
C SER A 92 7.60 -0.59 20.81
N MET A 93 6.92 0.04 19.85
CA MET A 93 5.73 -0.49 19.17
C MET A 93 5.96 -1.84 18.49
N ARG A 94 5.14 -2.83 18.84
CA ARG A 94 5.13 -4.16 18.20
C ARG A 94 3.88 -4.33 17.35
N LEU A 95 3.96 -3.92 16.08
CA LEU A 95 2.87 -4.08 15.11
C LEU A 95 2.50 -5.57 14.94
N ARG A 96 1.20 -5.84 14.72
CA ARG A 96 0.64 -7.20 14.54
C ARG A 96 0.88 -8.14 15.75
N THR A 97 0.77 -7.60 16.95
CA THR A 97 0.81 -8.33 18.23
C THR A 97 -0.22 -7.75 19.21
N THR A 98 -0.42 -8.40 20.36
CA THR A 98 -1.25 -7.94 21.49
C THR A 98 -0.62 -6.79 22.29
N HIS A 99 0.49 -6.20 21.82
CA HIS A 99 1.11 -5.03 22.44
C HIS A 99 0.07 -3.92 22.73
N PRO A 100 -0.06 -3.43 23.98
CA PRO A 100 -1.18 -2.57 24.38
C PRO A 100 -1.41 -1.37 23.45
N GLY A 101 -0.35 -0.62 23.11
CA GLY A 101 -0.46 0.54 22.21
C GLY A 101 -0.91 0.19 20.78
N PHE A 102 -0.72 -1.06 20.32
CA PHE A 102 -1.25 -1.54 19.04
C PHE A 102 -2.69 -2.07 19.18
N ALA A 103 -2.97 -2.83 20.24
CA ALA A 103 -4.30 -3.38 20.53
C ALA A 103 -5.34 -2.28 20.82
N GLU A 104 -4.97 -1.23 21.56
CA GLU A 104 -5.78 -0.01 21.75
C GLU A 104 -6.08 0.67 20.41
N ALA A 105 -5.05 0.81 19.55
CA ALA A 105 -5.19 1.46 18.26
C ALA A 105 -6.12 0.69 17.31
N VAL A 106 -5.99 -0.64 17.24
CA VAL A 106 -6.89 -1.51 16.47
C VAL A 106 -8.33 -1.41 16.99
N ASN A 107 -8.54 -1.44 18.32
CA ASN A 107 -9.86 -1.26 18.90
C ASN A 107 -10.45 0.11 18.54
N ALA A 108 -9.72 1.20 18.75
CA ALA A 108 -10.18 2.55 18.43
C ALA A 108 -10.54 2.73 16.95
N PHE A 109 -9.87 2.02 16.03
CA PHE A 109 -10.25 1.98 14.63
C PHE A 109 -11.53 1.14 14.40
N PHE A 110 -11.61 -0.05 14.97
CA PHE A 110 -12.80 -0.90 14.86
C PHE A 110 -14.04 -0.23 15.47
N ASP A 111 -13.91 0.56 16.53
CA ASP A 111 -14.99 1.35 17.14
C ASP A 111 -15.57 2.41 16.19
N LYS A 112 -14.85 2.80 15.14
CA LYS A 112 -15.34 3.73 14.09
C LYS A 112 -15.74 3.02 12.80
N LEU A 113 -15.05 1.93 12.45
CA LEU A 113 -15.32 1.14 11.25
C LEU A 113 -16.53 0.20 11.44
N ILE A 114 -16.50 -0.65 12.47
CA ILE A 114 -17.43 -1.76 12.61
C ILE A 114 -18.89 -1.31 12.74
N PRO A 115 -19.25 -0.24 13.48
CA PRO A 115 -20.62 0.28 13.48
C PRO A 115 -21.16 0.69 12.10
N LYS A 116 -20.29 0.99 11.12
CA LYS A 116 -20.67 1.25 9.71
C LYS A 116 -20.80 -0.02 8.88
N VAL A 117 -20.06 -1.08 9.25
CA VAL A 117 -20.09 -2.41 8.62
C VAL A 117 -21.27 -3.24 9.12
N VAL A 118 -21.64 -3.12 10.41
CA VAL A 118 -22.73 -3.88 11.05
C VAL A 118 -24.05 -3.89 10.26
N PRO A 119 -24.61 -2.74 9.78
CA PRO A 119 -25.85 -2.75 8.99
C PRO A 119 -25.68 -3.31 7.57
N LEU A 120 -24.45 -3.48 7.09
CA LEU A 120 -24.14 -4.02 5.76
C LEU A 120 -23.95 -5.55 5.76
N GLN A 121 -24.03 -6.21 6.91
CA GLN A 121 -24.05 -7.67 7.04
C GLN A 121 -25.29 -8.29 6.37
N PHE A 122 -25.14 -9.46 5.76
CA PHE A 122 -26.21 -10.21 5.10
C PHE A 122 -27.36 -10.54 6.06
N LYS A 123 -27.03 -10.99 7.28
CA LYS A 123 -27.93 -11.23 8.42
C LYS A 123 -28.66 -9.97 8.91
N LYS A 124 -28.21 -8.77 8.49
CA LYS A 124 -28.85 -7.47 8.75
C LYS A 124 -29.52 -6.87 7.51
N GLY A 125 -29.39 -7.50 6.34
CA GLY A 125 -30.01 -7.07 5.09
C GLY A 125 -29.07 -6.46 4.04
N GLY A 126 -27.77 -6.33 4.33
CA GLY A 126 -26.77 -5.84 3.38
C GLY A 126 -26.13 -6.96 2.52
N PRO A 127 -25.01 -6.66 1.84
CA PRO A 127 -24.33 -7.59 0.94
C PRO A 127 -23.14 -8.37 1.55
N ILE A 128 -22.68 -8.04 2.77
CA ILE A 128 -21.47 -8.63 3.35
C ILE A 128 -21.79 -10.02 3.92
N ILE A 129 -21.20 -11.07 3.32
CA ILE A 129 -21.46 -12.48 3.68
C ILE A 129 -20.36 -13.12 4.55
N ALA A 130 -19.18 -12.49 4.65
CA ALA A 130 -18.04 -12.96 5.41
C ALA A 130 -17.08 -11.79 5.74
N MET A 131 -16.16 -11.98 6.68
CA MET A 131 -15.09 -11.03 7.00
C MET A 131 -13.78 -11.75 7.31
N GLN A 132 -12.65 -11.22 6.82
CA GLN A 132 -11.33 -11.80 7.08
C GLN A 132 -10.75 -11.31 8.41
N VAL A 133 -10.24 -12.24 9.21
CA VAL A 133 -9.44 -11.98 10.42
C VAL A 133 -7.98 -11.92 10.00
N GLU A 134 -7.35 -10.75 10.16
CA GLU A 134 -5.96 -10.49 9.77
C GLU A 134 -5.68 -10.78 8.26
N ASN A 135 -4.43 -10.94 7.86
CA ASN A 135 -4.03 -11.20 6.46
C ASN A 135 -2.62 -11.81 6.35
N GLY A 136 -2.52 -13.10 6.05
CA GLY A 136 -1.22 -13.78 5.95
C GLY A 136 -0.45 -13.76 7.27
N TYR A 137 -1.14 -13.98 8.40
CA TYR A 137 -0.53 -13.86 9.72
C TYR A 137 0.49 -14.95 9.99
N GLY A 138 0.31 -16.15 9.43
CA GLY A 138 1.23 -17.27 9.64
C GLY A 138 2.62 -17.02 9.04
N SER A 139 2.76 -16.07 8.12
CA SER A 139 4.06 -15.59 7.62
C SER A 139 4.72 -14.54 8.51
N PHE A 140 4.11 -14.20 9.66
CA PHE A 140 4.64 -13.30 10.68
C PHE A 140 4.72 -13.99 12.04
N ALA A 141 3.59 -14.53 12.54
CA ALA A 141 3.48 -15.48 13.65
C ALA A 141 4.39 -15.20 14.87
N LYS A 142 4.28 -13.99 15.45
CA LYS A 142 5.11 -13.56 16.60
C LYS A 142 4.34 -13.50 17.92
N ASP A 143 3.05 -13.74 17.90
CA ASP A 143 2.13 -13.66 19.03
C ASP A 143 0.93 -14.57 18.79
N ASP A 144 0.81 -15.65 19.57
CA ASP A 144 -0.25 -16.64 19.42
C ASP A 144 -1.62 -16.13 19.90
N SER A 145 -1.65 -15.09 20.75
CA SER A 145 -2.89 -14.50 21.28
C SER A 145 -3.48 -13.44 20.34
N TYR A 146 -2.67 -12.84 19.46
CA TYR A 146 -3.08 -11.73 18.61
C TYR A 146 -4.19 -12.09 17.61
N MET A 147 -4.19 -13.29 17.04
CA MET A 147 -5.25 -13.72 16.13
C MET A 147 -6.61 -13.88 16.82
N LEU A 148 -6.61 -14.39 18.06
CA LEU A 148 -7.80 -14.45 18.90
C LEU A 148 -8.30 -13.05 19.26
N PHE A 149 -7.38 -12.15 19.65
CA PHE A 149 -7.69 -10.75 19.91
C PHE A 149 -8.36 -10.06 18.71
N ILE A 150 -7.86 -10.20 17.48
CA ILE A 150 -8.50 -9.58 16.29
C ILE A 150 -9.90 -10.17 16.06
N LYS A 151 -10.06 -11.48 16.18
CA LYS A 151 -11.35 -12.17 16.03
C LYS A 151 -12.37 -11.65 17.06
N GLU A 152 -12.03 -11.68 18.35
CA GLU A 152 -12.89 -11.21 19.43
C GLU A 152 -13.18 -9.70 19.32
N ALA A 153 -12.22 -8.89 18.86
CA ALA A 153 -12.40 -7.46 18.63
C ALA A 153 -13.38 -7.14 17.49
N LEU A 154 -13.63 -8.08 16.56
CA LEU A 154 -14.69 -7.99 15.54
C LEU A 154 -16.04 -8.49 16.08
N GLU A 155 -16.06 -9.67 16.72
CA GLU A 155 -17.28 -10.31 17.25
C GLU A 155 -17.94 -9.44 18.33
N SER A 156 -17.16 -8.94 19.29
CA SER A 156 -17.62 -8.04 20.37
C SER A 156 -18.26 -6.75 19.87
N LYS A 157 -17.89 -6.28 18.67
CA LYS A 157 -18.43 -5.06 18.04
C LYS A 157 -19.58 -5.34 17.06
N GLY A 158 -20.06 -6.59 17.01
CA GLY A 158 -21.27 -6.99 16.29
C GLY A 158 -21.06 -7.54 14.88
N ILE A 159 -19.83 -7.91 14.51
CA ILE A 159 -19.61 -8.81 13.37
C ILE A 159 -20.12 -10.20 13.74
N SER A 160 -20.93 -10.78 12.85
CA SER A 160 -21.69 -12.01 13.08
C SER A 160 -21.76 -12.90 11.85
N GLU A 161 -21.14 -12.51 10.73
CA GLU A 161 -21.00 -13.32 9.52
C GLU A 161 -19.84 -14.32 9.64
N LEU A 162 -19.64 -15.13 8.60
CA LEU A 162 -18.54 -16.11 8.59
C LEU A 162 -17.18 -15.39 8.69
N LEU A 163 -16.38 -15.77 9.69
CA LEU A 163 -14.99 -15.34 9.81
C LEU A 163 -14.07 -16.30 9.06
N LEU A 164 -13.02 -15.77 8.43
CA LEU A 164 -12.00 -16.56 7.74
C LEU A 164 -10.59 -16.00 7.93
N THR A 165 -9.56 -16.84 7.86
CA THR A 165 -8.14 -16.42 7.70
C THR A 165 -7.64 -16.80 6.31
N SER A 166 -6.57 -16.16 5.83
CA SER A 166 -6.01 -16.38 4.50
C SER A 166 -4.49 -16.39 4.60
N ASP A 167 -3.87 -17.50 4.20
CA ASP A 167 -2.43 -17.77 4.38
C ASP A 167 -1.87 -18.68 3.27
N ASN A 168 -0.54 -18.72 3.13
CA ASN A 168 0.13 -19.64 2.20
C ASN A 168 0.08 -21.08 2.74
N HIS A 169 0.20 -22.10 1.87
CA HIS A 169 0.11 -23.52 2.26
C HIS A 169 1.04 -23.89 3.44
N ASN A 170 2.25 -23.32 3.49
CA ASN A 170 3.25 -23.58 4.52
C ASN A 170 3.01 -22.81 5.84
N THR A 171 2.10 -21.83 5.85
CA THR A 171 1.82 -20.97 7.00
C THR A 171 0.37 -21.00 7.48
N ILE A 172 -0.50 -21.77 6.83
CA ILE A 172 -1.94 -21.89 7.14
C ILE A 172 -2.27 -22.49 8.52
N LYS A 173 -1.30 -23.14 9.19
CA LYS A 173 -1.43 -23.57 10.59
C LYS A 173 -1.29 -22.39 11.56
N PRO A 174 -0.13 -21.70 11.66
CA PRO A 174 0.04 -20.55 12.56
C PRO A 174 -0.74 -19.28 12.15
N GLY A 175 -1.27 -19.20 10.92
CA GLY A 175 -2.14 -18.11 10.48
C GLY A 175 -3.63 -18.32 10.77
N GLY A 176 -4.03 -19.47 11.31
CA GLY A 176 -5.42 -19.78 11.63
C GLY A 176 -5.87 -19.31 13.01
N VAL A 177 -7.19 -19.19 13.22
CA VAL A 177 -7.81 -18.99 14.54
C VAL A 177 -9.13 -19.73 14.63
N ASP A 178 -9.43 -20.27 15.80
CA ASP A 178 -10.60 -21.14 15.95
C ASP A 178 -11.92 -20.35 16.06
N GLY A 179 -12.91 -20.83 15.32
CA GLY A 179 -14.13 -20.07 14.98
C GLY A 179 -14.05 -19.31 13.66
N ALA A 180 -12.87 -19.23 13.02
CA ALA A 180 -12.72 -18.79 11.64
C ALA A 180 -12.32 -19.96 10.72
N ILE A 181 -12.77 -19.96 9.47
CA ILE A 181 -12.31 -20.95 8.48
C ILE A 181 -10.96 -20.54 7.88
N ARG A 182 -10.03 -21.48 7.78
CA ARG A 182 -8.74 -21.29 7.10
C ARG A 182 -8.94 -21.35 5.59
N SER A 183 -8.27 -20.47 4.86
CA SER A 183 -8.31 -20.40 3.38
C SER A 183 -6.90 -20.15 2.80
N LEU A 184 -6.72 -20.49 1.53
CA LEU A 184 -5.42 -20.50 0.87
C LEU A 184 -5.14 -19.20 0.08
N LYS A 185 -3.86 -18.79 0.10
CA LYS A 185 -3.23 -17.91 -0.88
C LYS A 185 -2.39 -18.74 -1.84
N LEU A 186 -2.59 -18.60 -3.15
CA LEU A 186 -1.88 -19.37 -4.19
C LEU A 186 -1.66 -18.51 -5.44
N GLN A 187 -0.49 -18.66 -6.09
CA GLN A 187 -0.28 -18.18 -7.47
C GLN A 187 -0.65 -19.26 -8.51
N LYS A 188 -0.41 -20.53 -8.18
CA LYS A 188 -0.67 -21.69 -9.04
C LYS A 188 -1.42 -22.75 -8.25
N LEU A 189 -2.41 -23.40 -8.87
CA LEU A 189 -3.15 -24.49 -8.23
C LEU A 189 -2.25 -25.72 -8.06
N ASN A 190 -2.29 -26.29 -6.86
CA ASN A 190 -1.53 -27.47 -6.45
C ASN A 190 -2.45 -28.41 -5.67
N GLN A 191 -2.55 -29.66 -6.10
CA GLN A 191 -3.42 -30.65 -5.46
C GLN A 191 -3.00 -30.94 -4.01
N ARG A 192 -1.71 -30.84 -3.71
CA ARG A 192 -1.18 -31.07 -2.35
C ARG A 192 -1.64 -30.00 -1.37
N ASP A 193 -1.58 -28.72 -1.74
CA ASP A 193 -1.98 -27.62 -0.86
C ASP A 193 -3.49 -27.70 -0.51
N ILE A 194 -4.30 -28.19 -1.46
CA ILE A 194 -5.72 -28.48 -1.26
C ILE A 194 -5.92 -29.67 -0.30
N GLN A 195 -5.12 -30.72 -0.42
CA GLN A 195 -5.14 -31.88 0.49
C GLN A 195 -4.69 -31.49 1.90
N ASP A 196 -3.64 -30.69 2.04
CA ASP A 196 -3.10 -30.22 3.32
C ASP A 196 -4.12 -29.32 4.05
N LEU A 197 -4.82 -28.40 3.35
CA LEU A 197 -5.97 -27.68 3.92
C LEU A 197 -7.09 -28.64 4.34
N SER A 198 -7.45 -29.61 3.49
CA SER A 198 -8.53 -30.57 3.77
C SER A 198 -8.23 -31.46 4.99
N ALA A 199 -6.96 -31.75 5.25
CA ALA A 199 -6.51 -32.48 6.44
C ALA A 199 -6.48 -31.61 7.72
N ILE A 200 -6.26 -30.31 7.59
CA ILE A 200 -6.31 -29.34 8.70
C ILE A 200 -7.74 -29.00 9.10
N GLN A 201 -8.65 -28.93 8.12
CA GLN A 201 -10.04 -28.48 8.32
C GLN A 201 -11.03 -29.40 7.59
N PRO A 202 -11.17 -30.66 8.06
CA PRO A 202 -12.07 -31.63 7.43
C PRO A 202 -13.53 -31.19 7.48
N ASN A 203 -14.31 -31.60 6.48
CA ASN A 203 -15.74 -31.27 6.31
C ASN A 203 -16.05 -29.76 6.17
N SER A 204 -15.07 -28.94 5.84
CA SER A 204 -15.20 -27.55 5.38
C SER A 204 -15.22 -27.47 3.84
N PRO A 205 -15.79 -26.42 3.22
CA PRO A 205 -15.46 -26.09 1.85
C PRO A 205 -13.99 -25.66 1.74
N ILE A 206 -13.40 -25.89 0.56
CA ILE A 206 -12.10 -25.34 0.17
C ILE A 206 -12.32 -23.93 -0.39
N LEU A 207 -11.51 -22.97 0.05
CA LEU A 207 -11.48 -21.61 -0.48
C LEU A 207 -10.02 -21.20 -0.77
N VAL A 208 -9.76 -20.75 -2.00
CA VAL A 208 -8.58 -19.95 -2.33
C VAL A 208 -9.05 -18.50 -2.30
N MET A 209 -8.62 -17.75 -1.29
CA MET A 209 -9.11 -16.40 -1.01
C MET A 209 -8.33 -15.34 -1.79
N ASP A 210 -7.01 -15.51 -1.90
CA ASP A 210 -6.18 -14.79 -2.88
C ASP A 210 -5.63 -15.80 -3.89
N TYR A 211 -6.23 -15.84 -5.08
CA TYR A 211 -5.59 -16.43 -6.25
C TYR A 211 -4.83 -15.34 -7.00
N TRP A 212 -3.50 -15.29 -6.82
CA TRP A 212 -2.66 -14.29 -7.45
C TRP A 212 -2.53 -14.58 -8.93
N THR A 213 -3.37 -13.94 -9.74
CA THR A 213 -3.41 -14.21 -11.18
C THR A 213 -2.15 -13.75 -11.91
N GLY A 214 -1.36 -12.85 -11.29
CA GLY A 214 -0.08 -12.27 -11.75
C GLY A 214 0.58 -11.37 -10.69
N GLY A 215 1.66 -10.68 -11.06
CA GLY A 215 2.56 -9.91 -10.16
C GLY A 215 2.34 -8.39 -10.11
N TYR A 216 3.35 -7.65 -9.64
CA TYR A 216 3.39 -6.19 -9.55
C TYR A 216 4.80 -5.65 -9.84
N ASP A 217 4.90 -4.43 -10.37
CA ASP A 217 6.18 -3.83 -10.78
C ASP A 217 7.01 -3.21 -9.64
N VAL A 218 8.32 -3.13 -9.91
CA VAL A 218 9.33 -2.53 -9.04
C VAL A 218 10.11 -1.49 -9.84
N TRP A 219 10.36 -0.32 -9.23
CA TRP A 219 11.00 0.82 -9.92
C TRP A 219 12.46 0.55 -10.29
N GLY A 220 12.73 0.39 -11.59
CA GLY A 220 14.06 0.22 -12.15
C GLY A 220 14.33 -1.19 -12.69
N ASP A 221 13.46 -2.14 -12.37
CA ASP A 221 13.40 -3.43 -13.05
C ASP A 221 12.65 -3.30 -14.39
N LEU A 222 12.69 -4.35 -15.22
CA LEU A 222 11.79 -4.47 -16.36
C LEU A 222 10.35 -4.62 -15.84
N HIS A 223 9.37 -4.08 -16.60
CA HIS A 223 7.96 -4.38 -16.40
C HIS A 223 7.77 -5.90 -16.37
N HIS A 224 6.95 -6.40 -15.43
CA HIS A 224 6.66 -7.81 -15.23
C HIS A 224 5.79 -8.36 -16.37
N VAL A 225 6.40 -8.50 -17.54
CA VAL A 225 5.95 -9.35 -18.65
C VAL A 225 6.14 -10.80 -18.23
N LEU A 226 5.32 -11.21 -17.26
CA LEU A 226 5.12 -12.59 -16.87
C LEU A 226 4.62 -13.36 -18.10
N PRO A 227 4.97 -14.66 -18.25
CA PRO A 227 4.49 -15.47 -19.36
C PRO A 227 2.95 -15.45 -19.47
N PRO A 228 2.37 -15.80 -20.63
CA PRO A 228 0.91 -15.87 -20.80
C PRO A 228 0.15 -16.80 -19.82
N GLU A 229 0.89 -17.53 -19.00
CA GLU A 229 0.43 -18.45 -17.96
C GLU A 229 0.31 -17.78 -16.57
N ASP A 230 0.97 -16.64 -16.35
CA ASP A 230 1.20 -15.97 -15.05
C ASP A 230 0.71 -14.48 -15.06
N TYR A 231 -0.23 -14.15 -15.95
CA TYR A 231 -0.59 -12.79 -16.44
C TYR A 231 -1.08 -11.69 -15.45
N ASP A 232 -1.02 -10.43 -15.90
CA ASP A 232 -1.80 -9.27 -15.43
C ASP A 232 -3.33 -9.50 -15.18
N ALA A 233 -4.01 -8.53 -14.56
CA ALA A 233 -5.40 -8.58 -14.14
C ALA A 233 -6.43 -8.71 -15.31
N PRO A 234 -7.67 -9.17 -15.04
CA PRO A 234 -8.73 -9.21 -16.05
C PRO A 234 -9.17 -7.84 -16.56
N LEU A 235 -9.05 -6.78 -15.76
CA LEU A 235 -9.29 -5.40 -16.19
C LEU A 235 -8.00 -4.61 -16.05
N SER A 236 -7.69 -3.78 -17.05
CA SER A 236 -6.59 -2.82 -16.97
C SER A 236 -6.84 -1.76 -15.89
N GLU A 237 -5.83 -0.96 -15.54
CA GLU A 237 -5.97 0.20 -14.65
C GLU A 237 -7.06 1.18 -15.14
N SER A 238 -7.13 1.44 -16.45
CA SER A 238 -8.18 2.23 -17.11
C SER A 238 -9.57 1.59 -17.06
N GLY A 239 -9.68 0.30 -16.69
CA GLY A 239 -10.92 -0.47 -16.64
C GLY A 239 -11.38 -1.04 -17.99
N GLU A 240 -10.44 -1.28 -18.90
CA GLU A 240 -10.69 -1.91 -20.20
C GLU A 240 -10.60 -3.44 -20.09
N TYR A 241 -11.24 -4.13 -21.03
CA TYR A 241 -11.24 -5.60 -21.07
C TYR A 241 -9.91 -6.11 -21.64
N THR A 242 -9.19 -6.94 -20.89
CA THR A 242 -8.02 -7.66 -21.39
C THR A 242 -8.42 -9.00 -22.02
N PRO A 243 -7.57 -9.68 -22.81
CA PRO A 243 -7.85 -11.04 -23.27
C PRO A 243 -8.19 -12.01 -22.14
N LYS A 244 -7.59 -11.82 -20.94
CA LYS A 244 -7.92 -12.59 -19.73
C LYS A 244 -9.38 -12.37 -19.28
N TYR A 245 -9.97 -11.18 -19.44
CA TYR A 245 -11.39 -10.96 -19.16
C TYR A 245 -12.30 -11.89 -19.97
N HIS A 246 -12.02 -12.01 -21.27
CA HIS A 246 -12.85 -12.81 -22.18
C HIS A 246 -12.69 -14.31 -21.90
N LEU A 247 -11.46 -14.77 -21.67
CA LEU A 247 -11.19 -16.16 -21.25
C LEU A 247 -11.82 -16.49 -19.89
N LEU A 248 -11.79 -15.57 -18.92
CA LEU A 248 -12.41 -15.74 -17.61
C LEU A 248 -13.94 -15.74 -17.72
N ARG A 249 -14.54 -14.84 -18.51
CA ARG A 249 -15.99 -14.81 -18.75
C ARG A 249 -16.47 -16.09 -19.42
N ASP A 250 -15.74 -16.60 -20.41
CA ASP A 250 -16.05 -17.90 -21.02
C ASP A 250 -15.98 -19.03 -19.98
N LEU A 251 -14.87 -19.14 -19.24
CA LEU A 251 -14.70 -20.17 -18.21
C LEU A 251 -15.81 -20.14 -17.15
N LEU A 252 -16.14 -18.96 -16.63
CA LEU A 252 -17.19 -18.81 -15.62
C LEU A 252 -18.59 -19.08 -16.18
N SER A 253 -18.84 -18.84 -17.47
CA SER A 253 -20.15 -19.12 -18.09
C SER A 253 -20.50 -20.62 -18.04
N ARG A 254 -19.50 -21.50 -18.14
CA ARG A 254 -19.64 -22.97 -18.03
C ARG A 254 -20.05 -23.44 -16.63
N TYR A 255 -19.97 -22.55 -15.63
CA TYR A 255 -20.38 -22.81 -14.24
C TYR A 255 -21.66 -22.07 -13.85
N ASN A 256 -22.29 -21.31 -14.75
CA ASN A 256 -23.54 -20.63 -14.46
C ASN A 256 -24.75 -21.56 -14.67
N SER A 257 -25.78 -21.45 -13.84
CA SER A 257 -26.92 -22.38 -13.80
C SER A 257 -27.99 -22.15 -14.87
N GLY A 258 -27.59 -21.76 -16.09
CA GLY A 258 -28.46 -21.56 -17.25
C GLY A 258 -28.84 -20.10 -17.56
N ASP A 259 -28.63 -19.16 -16.64
CA ASP A 259 -28.81 -17.72 -16.92
C ASP A 259 -27.73 -17.20 -17.89
N SER A 260 -28.09 -16.25 -18.75
CA SER A 260 -27.12 -15.49 -19.53
C SER A 260 -26.39 -14.47 -18.64
N PHE A 261 -25.07 -14.33 -18.82
CA PHE A 261 -24.32 -13.26 -18.17
C PHE A 261 -24.72 -11.89 -18.73
N PRO A 262 -24.86 -10.85 -17.88
CA PRO A 262 -25.21 -9.50 -18.32
C PRO A 262 -24.30 -8.98 -19.44
N ASP A 263 -24.82 -8.07 -20.25
CA ASP A 263 -24.05 -7.41 -21.30
C ASP A 263 -22.82 -6.70 -20.73
N MET A 264 -21.75 -6.66 -21.52
CA MET A 264 -20.52 -5.95 -21.16
C MET A 264 -20.76 -4.44 -21.26
N PRO A 265 -20.58 -3.65 -20.18
CA PRO A 265 -20.66 -2.19 -20.27
C PRO A 265 -19.77 -1.62 -21.38
N ALA A 266 -20.25 -0.57 -22.06
CA ALA A 266 -19.46 0.15 -23.04
C ALA A 266 -18.16 0.69 -22.42
N LEU A 267 -17.08 0.72 -23.20
CA LEU A 267 -15.83 1.35 -22.76
C LEU A 267 -16.01 2.87 -22.68
N HIS A 268 -15.30 3.50 -21.74
CA HIS A 268 -15.23 4.95 -21.69
C HIS A 268 -14.44 5.48 -22.89
N TYR A 269 -14.85 6.65 -23.41
CA TYR A 269 -14.08 7.37 -24.42
C TYR A 269 -12.68 7.72 -23.86
N ARG A 270 -11.68 7.68 -24.74
CA ARG A 270 -10.30 8.11 -24.47
C ARG A 270 -9.91 9.14 -25.52
N GLU A 271 -9.19 10.16 -25.07
CA GLU A 271 -8.76 11.28 -25.89
C GLU A 271 -7.24 11.46 -25.74
N ALA A 272 -6.57 11.76 -26.85
CA ALA A 272 -5.16 12.11 -26.85
C ALA A 272 -5.03 13.62 -26.71
N TYR A 273 -4.58 14.08 -25.54
CA TYR A 273 -4.30 15.50 -25.30
C TYR A 273 -3.02 15.92 -26.02
N GLU A 274 -2.97 17.18 -26.48
CA GLU A 274 -1.75 17.77 -27.02
C GLU A 274 -0.69 17.96 -25.92
N SER A 275 0.57 18.15 -26.34
CA SER A 275 1.72 18.34 -25.44
C SER A 275 1.56 19.60 -24.57
N ALA A 276 1.30 19.41 -23.27
CA ALA A 276 1.21 20.51 -22.32
C ALA A 276 2.58 21.19 -22.12
N ILE A 277 2.68 22.47 -22.51
CA ILE A 277 3.90 23.29 -22.35
C ILE A 277 3.89 23.96 -20.97
N THR A 278 4.92 23.71 -20.16
CA THR A 278 5.07 24.30 -18.82
C THR A 278 5.82 25.64 -18.88
N TYR A 279 5.09 26.74 -18.79
CA TYR A 279 5.66 28.10 -18.83
C TYR A 279 6.14 28.64 -17.47
N LEU A 280 5.64 28.06 -16.37
CA LEU A 280 5.96 28.49 -15.01
C LEU A 280 6.78 27.42 -14.29
N TYR A 281 7.81 27.84 -13.56
CA TYR A 281 8.60 26.98 -12.68
C TYR A 281 8.91 27.71 -11.37
N LEU A 282 9.07 26.95 -10.29
CA LEU A 282 9.58 27.41 -9.00
C LEU A 282 10.59 26.36 -8.53
N SER A 283 11.82 26.76 -8.17
CA SER A 283 12.79 25.77 -7.69
C SER A 283 12.41 25.33 -6.27
N LEU A 284 12.81 24.11 -5.88
CA LEU A 284 12.56 23.62 -4.53
C LEU A 284 13.24 24.51 -3.46
N TRP A 285 14.36 25.18 -3.80
CA TRP A 285 15.05 26.11 -2.91
C TRP A 285 14.26 27.40 -2.68
N ASP A 286 13.62 27.93 -3.72
CA ASP A 286 12.77 29.12 -3.63
C ASP A 286 11.46 28.78 -2.91
N ALA A 287 10.94 27.56 -3.14
CA ALA A 287 9.77 27.02 -2.43
C ALA A 287 9.95 26.95 -0.90
N LEU A 288 11.20 26.85 -0.37
CA LEU A 288 11.48 26.91 1.07
C LEU A 288 11.14 28.25 1.72
N SER A 289 10.89 29.30 0.94
CA SER A 289 10.39 30.58 1.47
C SER A 289 8.90 30.55 1.83
N PHE A 290 8.16 29.55 1.33
CA PHE A 290 6.73 29.34 1.59
C PHE A 290 6.44 28.16 2.54
N THR A 291 7.48 27.47 3.04
CA THR A 291 7.33 26.45 4.09
C THR A 291 7.30 27.08 5.47
N GLU A 292 6.87 26.32 6.47
CA GLU A 292 7.19 26.62 7.87
C GLU A 292 8.73 26.68 8.10
N GLY A 293 9.13 27.32 9.20
CA GLY A 293 10.53 27.51 9.56
C GLY A 293 11.27 26.21 9.90
N PRO A 294 12.61 26.21 9.84
CA PRO A 294 13.41 25.01 10.10
C PRO A 294 13.38 24.58 11.57
N ILE A 295 13.03 23.32 11.79
CA ILE A 295 12.98 22.66 13.10
C ILE A 295 14.40 22.28 13.50
N LYS A 296 14.96 22.93 14.53
CA LYS A 296 16.33 22.66 15.01
C LYS A 296 16.38 21.43 15.92
N SER A 297 17.42 20.62 15.76
CA SER A 297 17.70 19.42 16.56
C SER A 297 19.22 19.20 16.68
N LEU A 298 19.65 18.46 17.70
CA LEU A 298 21.04 18.01 17.85
C LEU A 298 21.35 16.76 17.00
N LYS A 299 20.33 16.10 16.44
CA LYS A 299 20.46 14.91 15.59
C LYS A 299 19.35 14.91 14.51
N PRO A 300 19.55 14.28 13.33
CA PRO A 300 18.45 14.04 12.41
C PRO A 300 17.31 13.28 13.10
N ILE A 301 16.08 13.74 12.86
CA ILE A 301 14.84 13.14 13.36
C ILE A 301 14.10 12.57 12.14
N SER A 302 13.62 11.34 12.22
CA SER A 302 12.87 10.73 11.10
C SER A 302 11.57 11.49 10.83
N MET A 303 11.04 11.41 9.61
CA MET A 303 9.91 12.26 9.16
C MET A 303 8.65 12.07 10.04
N GLU A 304 8.40 10.84 10.48
CA GLU A 304 7.31 10.44 11.38
C GLU A 304 7.45 11.08 12.77
N ASN A 305 8.67 11.40 13.19
CA ASN A 305 8.98 11.94 14.51
C ASN A 305 9.11 13.47 14.54
N LEU A 306 9.05 14.15 13.39
CA LEU A 306 9.06 15.61 13.32
C LEU A 306 7.89 16.23 14.14
N PRO A 307 8.10 17.36 14.83
CA PRO A 307 7.06 18.10 15.55
C PRO A 307 6.17 18.93 14.61
N VAL A 308 5.57 18.28 13.60
CA VAL A 308 4.65 18.90 12.62
C VAL A 308 3.27 18.21 12.65
N ASN A 309 2.29 18.78 11.95
CA ASN A 309 0.92 18.25 11.81
C ASN A 309 0.30 17.91 13.18
N ASN A 310 0.19 18.92 14.07
CA ASN A 310 -0.30 18.77 15.44
C ASN A 310 0.44 17.68 16.24
N MET A 311 1.76 17.57 16.06
CA MET A 311 2.61 16.53 16.65
C MET A 311 2.32 15.09 16.17
N ASN A 312 1.70 14.89 14.99
CA ASN A 312 1.57 13.57 14.35
C ASN A 312 2.76 13.19 13.45
N GLY A 313 3.62 14.15 13.08
CA GLY A 313 4.74 13.92 12.16
C GLY A 313 4.40 14.13 10.69
N GLN A 314 5.41 13.97 9.83
CA GLN A 314 5.29 14.03 8.37
C GLN A 314 5.14 12.61 7.82
N SER A 315 4.02 12.34 7.14
CA SER A 315 3.68 10.99 6.65
C SER A 315 4.23 10.65 5.26
N TYR A 316 4.33 11.64 4.37
CA TYR A 316 4.77 11.47 2.98
C TYR A 316 5.43 12.74 2.44
N GLY A 317 5.94 12.67 1.20
CA GLY A 317 6.57 13.79 0.51
C GLY A 317 8.07 13.83 0.75
N TYR A 318 8.62 15.03 0.99
CA TYR A 318 10.05 15.23 1.18
C TYR A 318 10.35 15.92 2.51
N THR A 319 11.41 15.46 3.18
CA THR A 319 12.08 16.20 4.24
C THR A 319 13.42 16.71 3.71
N LEU A 320 13.77 17.93 4.08
CA LEU A 320 15.11 18.50 3.89
C LEU A 320 15.83 18.53 5.24
N TYR A 321 17.08 18.08 5.27
CA TYR A 321 17.98 18.19 6.42
C TYR A 321 19.15 19.10 6.03
N GLU A 322 19.41 20.12 6.86
CA GLU A 322 20.47 21.13 6.65
C GLU A 322 21.40 21.13 7.87
N THR A 323 22.71 21.27 7.66
CA THR A 323 23.72 21.48 8.71
C THR A 323 24.93 22.19 8.12
N THR A 324 25.79 22.76 8.98
CA THR A 324 27.01 23.48 8.56
C THR A 324 28.25 22.62 8.83
N ILE A 325 29.12 22.49 7.84
CA ILE A 325 30.42 21.82 7.94
C ILE A 325 31.56 22.84 7.86
N SER A 326 32.68 22.55 8.52
CA SER A 326 33.87 23.43 8.57
C SER A 326 35.01 23.02 7.64
N SER A 327 34.90 21.85 7.00
CA SER A 327 35.87 21.27 6.06
C SER A 327 35.19 20.24 5.16
N GLY A 328 35.86 19.82 4.08
CA GLY A 328 35.51 18.62 3.33
C GLY A 328 35.86 17.34 4.08
N GLY A 329 35.81 16.20 3.37
CA GLY A 329 36.09 14.88 3.91
C GLY A 329 35.24 13.78 3.26
N SER A 330 34.74 12.85 4.07
CA SER A 330 33.81 11.80 3.63
C SER A 330 32.51 11.84 4.43
N LEU A 331 31.38 11.92 3.74
CA LEU A 331 30.05 11.79 4.33
C LEU A 331 29.63 10.32 4.23
N LYS A 332 29.57 9.65 5.38
CA LYS A 332 29.00 8.31 5.50
C LYS A 332 27.52 8.43 5.83
N SER A 333 26.72 7.68 5.10
CA SER A 333 25.31 7.49 5.36
C SER A 333 25.14 6.20 6.19
N GLY A 334 24.77 5.03 5.65
CA GLY A 334 24.68 3.73 6.39
C GLY A 334 23.33 2.95 6.59
N ASP A 335 22.26 3.05 5.76
CA ASP A 335 20.88 2.41 5.91
C ASP A 335 19.70 3.02 6.83
N ASN A 336 19.31 4.34 6.79
CA ASN A 336 18.11 4.95 7.48
C ASN A 336 17.17 5.80 6.63
N VAL A 337 17.71 6.58 5.70
CA VAL A 337 17.05 7.78 5.16
C VAL A 337 16.05 7.27 4.14
N ARG A 338 14.93 6.73 4.62
CA ARG A 338 14.12 5.79 3.86
C ARG A 338 13.35 6.47 2.73
N ASP A 339 13.36 5.94 1.53
CA ASP A 339 14.44 5.17 0.87
C ASP A 339 15.45 6.11 0.18
N ARG A 340 15.35 7.42 0.46
CA ARG A 340 15.81 8.50 -0.42
C ARG A 340 16.30 9.82 0.27
N ALA A 341 17.61 10.17 0.19
CA ALA A 341 18.18 11.57 0.21
C ALA A 341 19.06 11.99 -1.01
N LEU A 342 19.05 13.31 -1.30
CA LEU A 342 19.97 14.10 -2.17
C LEU A 342 21.08 14.68 -1.30
N VAL A 343 22.31 14.85 -1.82
CA VAL A 343 23.37 15.59 -1.12
C VAL A 343 23.82 16.83 -1.90
N PHE A 344 23.78 17.98 -1.23
CA PHE A 344 24.23 19.28 -1.74
C PHE A 344 25.22 19.92 -0.76
N VAL A 345 26.14 20.73 -1.28
CA VAL A 345 26.97 21.68 -0.54
C VAL A 345 26.82 23.02 -1.25
N ASP A 346 26.49 24.09 -0.51
CA ASP A 346 26.23 25.43 -1.05
C ASP A 346 25.29 25.43 -2.28
N ARG A 347 24.19 24.67 -2.16
CA ARG A 347 23.19 24.36 -3.21
C ARG A 347 23.72 23.63 -4.45
N SER A 348 25.03 23.42 -4.57
CA SER A 348 25.66 22.59 -5.61
C SER A 348 25.49 21.11 -5.27
N TYR A 349 25.02 20.32 -6.22
CA TYR A 349 24.83 18.88 -6.01
C TYR A 349 26.16 18.14 -6.04
N ILE A 350 26.46 17.39 -4.98
CA ILE A 350 27.72 16.65 -4.86
C ILE A 350 27.58 15.14 -5.00
N GLY A 351 26.39 14.57 -4.77
CA GLY A 351 26.25 13.13 -4.93
C GLY A 351 24.96 12.47 -4.45
N LEU A 352 24.97 11.16 -4.67
CA LEU A 352 23.84 10.26 -4.55
C LEU A 352 24.13 9.12 -3.57
N PHE A 353 23.49 9.14 -2.41
CA PHE A 353 23.29 7.90 -1.66
C PHE A 353 22.21 7.05 -2.34
N LYS A 354 22.20 5.76 -2.04
CA LYS A 354 21.06 4.83 -2.21
C LYS A 354 21.01 3.94 -0.97
N ARG A 355 19.94 3.18 -0.77
CA ARG A 355 19.88 2.18 0.32
C ARG A 355 21.07 1.19 0.35
N GLN A 356 21.75 1.01 -0.80
CA GLN A 356 22.94 0.17 -0.98
C GLN A 356 24.25 0.98 -1.14
N SER A 357 24.22 2.31 -1.08
CA SER A 357 25.40 3.18 -1.29
C SER A 357 25.59 4.08 -0.06
N LEU A 358 26.67 3.81 0.68
CA LEU A 358 26.81 4.21 2.08
C LEU A 358 27.84 5.34 2.33
N GLU A 359 28.53 5.82 1.29
CA GLU A 359 29.63 6.78 1.42
C GLU A 359 29.77 7.71 0.19
N LEU A 360 30.05 8.99 0.42
CA LEU A 360 30.27 10.02 -0.60
C LEU A 360 31.39 10.97 -0.17
N ALA A 361 32.28 11.32 -1.10
CA ALA A 361 33.31 12.34 -0.88
C ALA A 361 32.69 13.76 -0.86
N VAL A 362 33.21 14.62 0.02
CA VAL A 362 32.82 16.03 0.18
C VAL A 362 34.04 16.92 -0.08
N PRO A 363 34.01 17.81 -1.10
CA PRO A 363 35.19 18.58 -1.48
C PRO A 363 35.49 19.74 -0.52
N ASP A 364 36.78 20.07 -0.36
CA ASP A 364 37.21 21.33 0.26
C ASP A 364 36.99 22.51 -0.70
N GLY A 365 36.24 23.52 -0.25
CA GLY A 365 35.69 24.55 -1.13
C GLY A 365 36.64 25.70 -1.51
N LYS A 366 37.26 25.64 -2.71
CA LYS A 366 37.75 26.80 -3.48
C LYS A 366 37.57 26.59 -5.00
N GLY A 367 37.20 27.65 -5.74
CA GLY A 367 36.81 27.63 -7.17
C GLY A 367 35.28 27.50 -7.37
N TRP A 368 34.68 27.65 -8.56
CA TRP A 368 35.23 27.64 -9.94
C TRP A 368 34.36 28.42 -10.95
N GLU A 369 34.94 28.78 -12.11
CA GLU A 369 34.25 29.47 -13.24
C GLU A 369 33.43 28.54 -14.17
N LYS A 370 33.35 27.26 -13.84
CA LYS A 370 32.95 26.17 -14.76
C LYS A 370 32.12 25.15 -14.00
N GLY A 371 30.91 24.88 -14.47
CA GLY A 371 29.92 24.14 -13.69
C GLY A 371 29.37 22.89 -14.36
N VAL A 372 28.51 22.21 -13.63
CA VAL A 372 27.79 21.00 -14.03
C VAL A 372 26.37 21.14 -13.52
N VAL A 373 25.38 21.00 -14.39
CA VAL A 373 23.98 21.22 -14.00
C VAL A 373 23.35 19.89 -13.57
N PHE A 374 22.54 19.92 -12.52
CA PHE A 374 21.79 18.76 -12.03
C PHE A 374 20.36 19.17 -11.68
N VAL A 375 19.39 18.35 -12.06
CA VAL A 375 17.98 18.44 -11.63
C VAL A 375 17.60 17.04 -11.15
N ASN A 376 16.74 16.90 -10.13
CA ASN A 376 16.33 15.59 -9.60
C ASN A 376 17.48 14.56 -9.46
N GLY A 377 18.70 14.99 -9.13
CA GLY A 377 19.88 14.14 -8.88
C GLY A 377 20.65 13.53 -10.07
N LEU A 378 20.26 13.72 -11.34
CA LEU A 378 21.09 13.26 -12.47
C LEU A 378 21.96 14.38 -13.05
N ASN A 379 23.13 14.00 -13.58
CA ASN A 379 24.06 14.89 -14.25
C ASN A 379 23.53 15.26 -15.64
N LEU A 380 23.13 16.51 -15.82
CA LEU A 380 22.75 17.02 -17.14
C LEU A 380 23.99 17.05 -18.06
N GLY A 381 25.13 17.49 -17.51
CA GLY A 381 26.42 17.63 -18.19
C GLY A 381 27.18 18.88 -17.74
N ARG A 382 28.35 19.12 -18.35
CA ARG A 382 29.22 20.26 -18.06
C ARG A 382 28.83 21.47 -18.90
N TYR A 383 28.86 22.68 -18.32
CA TYR A 383 28.77 23.94 -19.05
C TYR A 383 30.04 24.77 -18.89
N TRP A 384 30.36 25.59 -19.90
CA TRP A 384 31.50 26.50 -19.88
C TRP A 384 31.21 27.68 -20.82
N SER A 385 31.57 28.90 -20.40
CA SER A 385 31.21 30.17 -21.06
C SER A 385 31.75 30.36 -22.49
N ILE A 386 32.69 29.52 -22.93
CA ILE A 386 33.35 29.61 -24.24
C ILE A 386 32.56 28.92 -25.38
N GLY A 387 31.50 28.16 -25.06
CA GLY A 387 30.65 27.47 -26.04
C GLY A 387 31.33 26.28 -26.74
N PRO A 388 30.76 25.77 -27.86
CA PRO A 388 29.51 26.19 -28.50
C PRO A 388 28.24 25.57 -27.86
N GLN A 389 28.36 24.56 -26.99
CA GLN A 389 27.21 23.87 -26.40
C GLN A 389 26.63 24.63 -25.19
N GLN A 390 25.28 24.72 -25.13
CA GLN A 390 24.54 25.56 -24.15
C GLN A 390 23.42 24.83 -23.37
N ALA A 391 23.07 23.56 -23.66
CA ALA A 391 21.91 22.84 -23.05
C ALA A 391 22.08 21.30 -22.94
N LEU A 392 21.36 20.63 -22.00
CA LEU A 392 21.68 19.31 -21.39
C LEU A 392 20.45 18.57 -20.71
N TYR A 393 20.49 17.24 -20.39
CA TYR A 393 19.29 16.36 -20.05
C TYR A 393 19.45 15.18 -18.99
N LEU A 394 18.37 14.51 -18.49
CA LEU A 394 18.18 13.96 -17.11
C LEU A 394 17.38 12.61 -16.93
N PRO A 395 17.60 11.67 -15.94
CA PRO A 395 16.76 11.50 -14.68
C PRO A 395 17.30 10.64 -13.44
N ALA A 396 16.86 10.93 -12.18
CA ALA A 396 16.73 10.01 -10.98
C ALA A 396 17.84 9.87 -9.85
N LEU A 397 17.53 9.11 -8.76
CA LEU A 397 17.86 9.37 -7.31
C LEU A 397 17.75 8.15 -6.31
N ARG A 398 17.91 8.11 -4.94
CA ARG A 398 18.30 8.92 -3.68
C ARG A 398 18.64 7.88 -2.49
N GLY A 399 19.24 8.17 -1.27
CA GLY A 399 19.55 7.16 -0.15
C GLY A 399 19.94 7.54 1.36
N ASP A 400 20.63 6.67 2.20
CA ASP A 400 20.45 6.29 3.69
C ASP A 400 21.73 6.03 4.63
N LEU A 401 22.12 6.23 5.97
CA LEU A 401 21.83 6.45 7.48
C LEU A 401 22.88 7.39 8.27
N ILE A 402 23.46 6.91 9.43
CA ILE A 402 24.58 7.27 10.40
C ILE A 402 25.13 5.90 11.00
N GLY A 403 26.24 5.60 11.73
CA GLY A 403 27.48 6.26 12.22
C GLY A 403 27.97 5.83 13.65
N GLN A 404 29.11 5.11 13.81
CA GLN A 404 29.94 4.96 15.06
C GLN A 404 31.45 5.03 14.71
N ALA A 405 32.38 5.34 15.65
CA ALA A 405 33.79 5.66 15.32
C ALA A 405 34.84 5.22 16.37
N PRO A 406 36.08 4.89 15.95
CA PRO A 406 37.31 5.04 16.73
C PRO A 406 38.01 6.41 16.47
N PHE A 407 39.00 6.76 17.31
CA PHE A 407 39.59 8.12 17.39
C PHE A 407 40.60 8.46 16.27
N GLY A 408 40.71 9.75 15.93
CA GLY A 408 41.67 10.28 14.94
C GLY A 408 41.73 11.81 14.79
N ASN A 409 42.00 12.54 15.88
CA ASN A 409 42.36 13.98 15.97
C ASN A 409 41.40 15.08 15.43
N SER A 410 41.17 16.10 16.29
CA SER A 410 40.90 17.52 15.98
C SER A 410 40.02 17.85 14.74
N HIS A 411 38.71 18.13 14.83
CA HIS A 411 38.05 19.07 15.75
C HIS A 411 36.54 18.78 15.87
N GLN A 412 35.94 19.03 17.04
CA GLN A 412 34.49 18.94 17.20
C GLN A 412 33.79 20.21 16.69
N CYS A 413 32.90 20.06 15.72
CA CYS A 413 31.89 21.07 15.39
C CYS A 413 30.50 20.50 15.70
N LEU A 414 29.93 20.91 16.84
CA LEU A 414 28.58 20.52 17.29
C LEU A 414 27.52 21.32 16.53
N ALA A 415 27.41 21.07 15.22
CA ALA A 415 26.48 21.75 14.34
C ALA A 415 25.03 21.26 14.57
N LEU A 416 24.14 22.20 14.88
CA LEU A 416 22.70 21.96 14.96
C LEU A 416 22.16 21.54 13.59
N ALA A 417 21.64 20.32 13.49
CA ALA A 417 20.88 19.89 12.33
C ALA A 417 19.52 20.61 12.31
N SER A 418 19.08 21.08 11.15
CA SER A 418 17.75 21.66 10.98
C SER A 418 16.96 20.89 9.94
N ALA A 419 15.71 20.56 10.25
CA ALA A 419 14.81 19.81 9.38
C ALA A 419 13.64 20.68 8.92
N ARG A 420 13.27 20.61 7.64
CA ARG A 420 12.05 21.21 7.10
C ARG A 420 11.14 20.13 6.54
N SER A 421 9.87 20.15 6.97
CA SER A 421 8.81 19.41 6.28
C SER A 421 8.45 20.14 4.98
N ILE A 422 8.39 19.40 3.87
CA ILE A 422 7.92 19.93 2.58
C ILE A 422 6.61 19.22 2.22
N THR A 423 5.55 19.59 2.94
CA THR A 423 4.17 19.09 2.78
C THR A 423 3.20 20.21 2.40
N GLY A 424 3.49 20.90 1.30
CA GLY A 424 2.55 21.85 0.70
C GLY A 424 1.49 21.12 -0.13
N ARG A 425 0.20 21.42 0.10
CA ARG A 425 -0.77 21.35 -0.99
C ARG A 425 -0.51 22.54 -1.92
N LEU A 426 0.32 22.32 -2.93
CA LEU A 426 0.34 23.18 -4.11
C LEU A 426 -1.01 23.02 -4.81
N ALA A 427 -1.95 23.90 -4.49
CA ALA A 427 -3.09 24.17 -5.35
C ALA A 427 -2.54 24.89 -6.59
N VAL A 428 -2.82 24.31 -7.75
CA VAL A 428 -2.64 24.90 -9.07
C VAL A 428 -4.02 25.33 -9.56
#